data_AF-A0AAU6WJA3-F1
#
_entry.id   AF-A0AAU6WJA3-F1
#
_cell.length_a   1.000
_cell.length_b   1.000
_cell.length_c   1.000
_cell.angle_alpha   90.00
_cell.angle_beta   90.00
_cell.angle_gamma   90.00
#
_symmetry.space_group_name_H-M   'P 1'
#
loop_
_entity.id
_entity.type
_entity.pdbx_description
1 polymer ?
#
loop_
_entity_poly.entity_id
_entity_poly.type
_entity_poly.pdbx_seq_one_letter_code
_entity_poly.pdbx_strand_id
1 'polypeptide(L)'
;MVICCLYLPNGNPYPGPKFEYKLEWLKRLKKRTGEFIKMDLPAILIGDFNIIPTPFDVHKPERWQDDASFRTEVRKAFAALIKKAGPILSALCFLKKKSIHSGIIFIELMNVMQESDWTISCLALT
;
A
#
# COMPACT_ATOMS: atom_id res chain seq x y z
N MET A 1 8.66 -12.03 14.27
CA MET A 1 7.89 -11.01 13.52
C MET A 1 8.60 -10.71 12.21
N VAL A 2 7.86 -10.53 11.11
CA VAL A 2 8.39 -10.23 9.77
C VAL A 2 7.96 -8.82 9.38
N ILE A 3 8.91 -7.97 8.97
CA ILE A 3 8.59 -6.63 8.45
C ILE A 3 8.92 -6.63 6.95
N CYS A 4 7.91 -6.38 6.11
CA CYS A 4 8.06 -6.27 4.67
C CYS A 4 8.00 -4.81 4.26
N CYS A 5 9.11 -4.28 3.73
CA CYS A 5 9.17 -2.96 3.11
C CYS A 5 8.92 -3.11 1.60
N LEU A 6 7.81 -2.55 1.12
CA LEU A 6 7.28 -2.79 -0.22
C LEU A 6 7.36 -1.52 -1.06
N TYR A 7 7.69 -1.69 -2.35
CA TYR A 7 7.52 -0.68 -3.38
C TYR A 7 6.81 -1.30 -4.57
N LEU A 8 5.52 -0.99 -4.71
CA LEU A 8 4.68 -1.59 -5.74
C LEU A 8 4.85 -0.90 -7.08
N PRO A 9 4.69 -1.63 -8.20
CA PRO A 9 4.72 -1.03 -9.52
C PRO A 9 3.61 0.03 -9.66
N ASN A 10 3.99 1.21 -10.17
CA ASN A 10 3.06 2.32 -10.38
C ASN A 10 1.91 1.96 -11.35
N GLY A 11 2.22 1.24 -12.43
CA GLY A 11 1.25 0.72 -13.39
C GLY A 11 0.86 1.66 -14.52
N ASN A 12 1.31 2.92 -14.53
CA ASN A 12 1.07 3.84 -15.65
C ASN A 12 2.01 3.54 -16.85
N PRO A 13 1.57 3.82 -18.10
CA PRO A 13 0.24 4.32 -18.47
C PRO A 13 -0.84 3.23 -18.41
N TYR A 14 -2.10 3.65 -18.23
CA TYR A 14 -3.29 2.81 -18.38
C TYR A 14 -4.03 3.19 -19.67
N PRO A 15 -4.57 2.21 -20.43
CA PRO A 15 -4.37 0.77 -20.29
C PRO A 15 -2.98 0.33 -20.77
N GLY A 16 -2.52 -0.85 -20.34
CA GLY A 16 -1.26 -1.43 -20.84
C GLY A 16 -0.66 -2.52 -19.94
N PRO A 17 0.43 -3.17 -20.41
CA PRO A 17 1.05 -4.30 -19.72
C PRO A 17 1.60 -3.94 -18.34
N LYS A 18 1.96 -2.67 -18.09
CA LYS A 18 2.38 -2.19 -16.76
C LYS A 18 1.23 -2.23 -15.75
N PHE A 19 0.01 -1.91 -16.18
CA PHE A 19 -1.17 -1.98 -15.33
C PHE A 19 -1.57 -3.42 -15.03
N GLU A 20 -1.52 -4.29 -16.03
CA GLU A 20 -1.74 -5.73 -15.86
C GLU A 20 -0.72 -6.32 -14.88
N TYR A 21 0.55 -5.98 -15.03
CA TYR A 21 1.60 -6.38 -14.10
C TYR A 21 1.33 -5.93 -12.66
N LYS A 22 0.83 -4.70 -12.47
CA LYS A 22 0.43 -4.21 -11.14
C LYS A 22 -0.67 -5.05 -10.51
N LEU A 23 -1.69 -5.44 -11.28
CA LEU A 23 -2.75 -6.32 -10.79
C LEU A 23 -2.22 -7.71 -10.43
N GLU A 24 -1.33 -8.27 -11.25
CA GLU A 24 -0.67 -9.55 -10.95
C GLU A 24 0.21 -9.46 -9.69
N TRP A 25 0.89 -8.34 -9.49
CA TRP A 25 1.68 -8.10 -8.28
C TRP A 25 0.79 -8.10 -7.03
N LEU A 26 -0.36 -7.42 -7.06
CA LEU A 26 -1.33 -7.43 -5.96
C LEU A 26 -1.88 -8.84 -5.67
N LYS A 27 -2.13 -9.65 -6.71
CA LYS A 27 -2.52 -11.05 -6.53
C LYS A 27 -1.44 -11.86 -5.80
N ARG A 28 -0.17 -11.68 -6.18
CA ARG A 28 0.98 -12.33 -5.52
C ARG A 28 1.13 -11.89 -4.07
N LEU A 29 1.02 -10.58 -3.79
CA LEU A 29 1.09 -10.09 -2.42
C LEU A 29 -0.05 -10.65 -1.55
N LYS A 30 -1.27 -10.68 -2.09
CA LYS A 30 -2.42 -11.28 -1.40
C LYS A 30 -2.20 -12.77 -1.11
N LYS A 31 -1.60 -13.52 -2.05
CA LYS A 31 -1.22 -14.91 -1.83
C LYS A 31 -0.20 -15.03 -0.69
N ARG A 32 0.89 -14.25 -0.74
CA ARG A 32 1.96 -14.24 0.27
C ARG A 32 1.44 -13.88 1.66
N THR A 33 0.56 -12.89 1.75
CA THR A 33 -0.13 -12.51 2.99
C THR A 33 -0.90 -13.71 3.58
N GLY A 34 -1.54 -14.51 2.73
CA GLY A 34 -2.22 -15.73 3.15
C GLY A 34 -1.30 -16.81 3.69
N GLU A 35 -0.05 -16.86 3.24
CA GLU A 35 0.94 -17.79 3.78
C GLU A 35 1.39 -17.37 5.16
N PHE A 36 1.63 -16.07 5.40
CA PHE A 36 1.94 -15.56 6.74
C PHE A 36 0.85 -15.87 7.76
N ILE A 37 -0.42 -15.67 7.38
CA ILE A 37 -1.58 -16.01 8.22
C ILE A 37 -1.63 -17.51 8.53
N LYS A 38 -1.40 -18.36 7.52
CA LYS A 38 -1.41 -19.83 7.72
C LYS A 38 -0.28 -20.32 8.63
N MET A 39 0.85 -19.62 8.63
CA MET A 39 2.02 -19.94 9.45
C MET A 39 1.95 -19.32 10.86
N ASP A 40 0.88 -18.59 11.18
CA ASP A 40 0.74 -17.81 12.42
C ASP A 40 1.94 -16.88 12.68
N LEU A 41 2.50 -16.34 11.59
CA LEU A 41 3.67 -15.45 11.68
C LEU A 41 3.19 -14.00 11.84
N PRO A 42 3.53 -13.31 12.95
CA PRO A 42 3.25 -11.89 13.07
C PRO A 42 4.03 -11.15 11.99
N ALA A 43 3.33 -10.38 11.15
CA ALA A 43 3.90 -9.67 10.03
C ALA A 43 3.39 -8.22 9.96
N ILE A 44 4.21 -7.35 9.36
CA ILE A 44 3.89 -5.96 9.04
C ILE A 44 4.20 -5.76 7.56
N LEU A 45 3.23 -5.30 6.76
CA LEU A 45 3.46 -4.95 5.35
C LEU A 45 3.35 -3.43 5.18
N ILE A 46 4.48 -2.77 4.98
CA ILE A 46 4.60 -1.32 4.92
C ILE A 46 5.31 -0.89 3.64
N GLY A 47 5.08 0.34 3.20
CA GLY A 47 5.79 0.94 2.07
C GLY A 47 4.85 1.55 1.04
N ASP A 48 5.38 1.92 -0.12
CA ASP A 48 4.60 2.61 -1.14
C ASP A 48 3.87 1.61 -2.04
N PHE A 49 2.55 1.51 -1.83
CA PHE A 49 1.68 0.65 -2.63
C PHE A 49 1.36 1.21 -4.01
N ASN A 50 1.67 2.48 -4.30
CA ASN A 50 1.25 3.16 -5.53
C ASN A 50 -0.26 3.06 -5.77
N ILE A 51 -1.08 3.14 -4.71
CA ILE A 51 -2.54 3.00 -4.78
C ILE A 51 -3.19 4.16 -4.04
N ILE A 52 -4.25 4.69 -4.62
CA ILE A 52 -5.14 5.67 -3.99
C ILE A 52 -6.42 4.90 -3.61
N PRO A 53 -6.58 4.47 -2.34
CA PRO A 53 -7.66 3.55 -1.94
C PRO A 53 -9.06 4.14 -2.08
N THR A 54 -9.21 5.42 -1.78
CA THR A 54 -10.48 6.15 -1.78
C THR A 54 -10.30 7.56 -2.35
N PRO A 55 -11.39 8.23 -2.79
CA PRO A 55 -11.33 9.62 -3.24
C PRO A 55 -10.84 10.59 -2.15
N PHE A 56 -10.97 10.24 -0.87
CA PHE A 56 -10.52 11.07 0.25
C PHE A 56 -8.99 11.08 0.41
N ASP A 57 -8.29 10.12 -0.20
CA ASP A 57 -6.84 9.98 -0.14
C ASP A 57 -6.12 10.91 -1.13
N VAL A 58 -6.87 11.63 -1.97
CA VAL A 58 -6.31 12.47 -3.02
C VAL A 58 -7.06 13.79 -3.17
N HIS A 59 -6.34 14.84 -3.57
CA HIS A 59 -6.94 16.11 -3.95
C HIS A 59 -7.43 16.06 -5.40
N LYS A 60 -8.67 16.54 -5.63
CA LYS A 60 -9.32 16.54 -6.96
C LYS A 60 -9.37 15.13 -7.58
N PRO A 61 -10.07 14.16 -6.95
CA PRO A 61 -10.14 12.77 -7.39
C PRO A 61 -10.55 12.62 -8.86
N GLU A 62 -11.32 13.56 -9.40
CA GLU A 62 -11.72 13.61 -10.81
C GLU A 62 -10.53 13.63 -11.78
N ARG A 63 -9.36 14.16 -11.37
CA ARG A 63 -8.13 14.18 -12.18
C ARG A 63 -7.40 12.84 -12.25
N TRP A 64 -7.75 11.91 -11.36
CA TRP A 64 -7.04 10.64 -11.20
C TRP A 64 -7.77 9.47 -11.83
N GLN A 65 -8.94 9.70 -12.43
CA GLN A 65 -9.80 8.63 -12.97
C GLN A 65 -9.05 7.71 -13.95
N ASP A 66 -8.11 8.26 -14.72
CA ASP A 66 -7.30 7.50 -15.68
C ASP A 66 -5.90 7.11 -15.16
N ASP A 67 -5.53 7.48 -13.92
CA ASP A 67 -4.28 7.04 -13.30
C ASP A 67 -4.43 5.60 -12.82
N ALA A 68 -3.46 4.75 -13.18
CA ALA A 68 -3.33 3.36 -12.73
C ALA A 68 -3.45 3.16 -11.21
N SER A 69 -3.18 4.19 -10.41
CA SER A 69 -3.23 4.16 -8.94
C SER A 69 -4.66 4.32 -8.40
N PHE A 70 -5.58 4.88 -9.17
CA PHE A 70 -6.96 5.16 -8.74
C PHE A 70 -8.03 4.33 -9.47
N ARG A 71 -7.61 3.53 -10.46
CA ARG A 71 -8.51 2.61 -11.19
C ARG A 71 -9.27 1.69 -10.23
N THR A 72 -10.53 1.45 -10.57
CA THR A 72 -11.47 0.63 -9.78
C THR A 72 -10.92 -0.77 -9.51
N GLU A 73 -10.25 -1.37 -10.49
CA GLU A 73 -9.67 -2.70 -10.41
C GLU A 73 -8.59 -2.79 -9.34
N VAL A 74 -7.70 -1.79 -9.30
CA VAL A 74 -6.62 -1.69 -8.31
C VAL A 74 -7.18 -1.43 -6.92
N ARG A 75 -8.18 -0.55 -6.79
CA ARG A 75 -8.86 -0.27 -5.52
C ARG A 75 -9.57 -1.51 -4.96
N LYS A 76 -10.27 -2.27 -5.81
CA LYS A 76 -10.92 -3.53 -5.43
C LYS A 76 -9.89 -4.59 -5.01
N ALA A 77 -8.78 -4.72 -5.74
CA ALA A 77 -7.71 -5.64 -5.41
C ALA A 77 -7.05 -5.30 -4.06
N PHE A 78 -6.80 -4.01 -3.81
CA PHE A 78 -6.27 -3.52 -2.54
C PHE A 78 -7.24 -3.75 -1.38
N ALA A 79 -8.52 -3.42 -1.52
CA ALA A 79 -9.52 -3.71 -0.48
C ALA A 79 -9.60 -5.21 -0.15
N ALA A 80 -9.48 -6.08 -1.16
CA ALA A 80 -9.44 -7.52 -0.97
C ALA A 80 -8.15 -8.02 -0.29
N LEU A 81 -7.04 -7.30 -0.43
CA LEU A 81 -5.80 -7.52 0.31
C LEU A 81 -5.99 -7.12 1.78
N ILE A 82 -6.49 -5.91 2.06
CA ILE A 82 -6.77 -5.44 3.44
C ILE A 82 -7.69 -6.42 4.17
N LYS A 83 -8.81 -6.81 3.53
CA LYS A 83 -9.75 -7.78 4.10
C LYS A 83 -9.08 -9.12 4.43
N LYS A 84 -8.12 -9.55 3.62
CA LYS A 84 -7.40 -10.82 3.86
C LYS A 84 -6.40 -10.67 5.00
N ALA A 85 -5.71 -9.53 5.09
CA ALA A 85 -4.66 -9.31 6.08
C ALA A 85 -5.21 -9.10 7.50
N GLY A 86 -6.41 -8.54 7.64
CA GLY A 86 -7.01 -8.29 8.96
C GLY A 86 -6.10 -7.38 9.81
N PRO A 87 -5.87 -7.67 11.10
CA PRO A 87 -5.03 -6.84 11.98
C PRO A 87 -3.52 -6.95 11.68
N ILE A 88 -3.10 -7.88 10.81
CA ILE A 88 -1.68 -8.13 10.46
C ILE A 88 -1.15 -7.06 9.48
N LEU A 89 -1.92 -5.98 9.25
CA LEU A 89 -1.56 -4.96 8.28
C LEU A 89 -1.66 -3.56 8.87
N SER A 90 -0.51 -3.02 9.27
CA SER A 90 -0.31 -1.57 9.30
C SER A 90 0.06 -1.09 7.89
N ALA A 91 -0.96 -0.77 7.09
CA ALA A 91 -0.74 -0.22 5.75
C ALA A 91 -0.26 1.24 5.88
N LEU A 92 1.05 1.47 5.74
CA LEU A 92 1.55 2.82 5.59
C LEU A 92 1.41 3.27 4.13
N CYS A 93 0.34 3.99 3.82
CA CYS A 93 0.12 4.58 2.51
C CYS A 93 0.57 6.06 2.52
N PHE A 94 1.68 6.40 1.86
CA PHE A 94 2.01 7.78 1.55
C PHE A 94 2.40 7.96 0.09
N LEU A 95 1.48 8.52 -0.69
CA LEU A 95 1.73 9.67 -1.54
C LEU A 95 0.40 10.42 -1.64
N LYS A 96 0.16 11.42 -0.75
CA LYS A 96 -0.56 12.60 -1.23
C LYS A 96 0.32 13.09 -2.38
N LYS A 97 -0.06 12.81 -3.63
CA LYS A 97 0.51 13.51 -4.80
C LYS A 97 0.04 14.97 -4.75
N LYS A 98 0.39 15.67 -3.66
CA LYS A 98 0.46 17.12 -3.57
C LYS A 98 1.77 17.48 -4.24
N SER A 99 1.70 18.47 -5.13
CA SER A 99 2.88 19.27 -5.45
C SER A 99 3.56 19.61 -4.12
N ILE A 100 4.85 19.27 -4.03
CA ILE A 100 5.73 19.44 -2.88
C ILE A 100 5.37 20.74 -2.15
N HIS A 101 5.01 20.67 -0.87
CA HIS A 101 5.17 21.68 0.20
C HIS A 101 4.32 21.24 1.41
N SER A 102 4.90 21.33 2.63
CA SER A 102 4.30 21.18 3.98
C SER A 102 4.11 19.77 4.60
N GLY A 103 5.20 19.18 5.11
CA GLY A 103 5.53 19.19 6.56
C GLY A 103 4.55 18.72 7.65
N ILE A 104 3.41 18.10 7.36
CA ILE A 104 2.38 17.79 8.41
C ILE A 104 1.93 16.33 8.37
N ILE A 105 2.81 15.37 8.05
CA ILE A 105 2.38 13.96 8.00
C ILE A 105 3.38 12.97 8.61
N PHE A 106 3.92 13.35 9.77
CA PHE A 106 4.71 12.45 10.63
C PHE A 106 3.93 12.01 11.89
N ILE A 107 2.75 12.57 12.17
CA ILE A 107 2.09 12.48 13.48
C ILE A 107 1.22 11.21 13.64
N GLU A 108 0.52 10.74 12.60
CA GLU A 108 -0.33 9.53 12.74
C GLU A 108 0.48 8.22 12.82
N LEU A 109 1.67 8.19 12.22
CA LEU A 109 2.64 7.10 12.38
C LEU A 109 3.10 6.96 13.83
N MET A 110 3.32 8.09 14.51
CA MET A 110 3.75 8.09 15.89
C MET A 110 2.66 7.54 16.82
N ASN A 111 1.37 7.82 16.61
CA ASN A 111 0.34 7.30 17.51
C ASN A 111 0.17 5.77 17.44
N VAL A 112 0.28 5.16 16.25
CA VAL A 112 0.22 3.68 16.12
C VAL A 112 1.52 3.02 16.56
N MET A 113 2.66 3.70 16.40
CA MET A 113 3.97 3.19 16.84
C MET A 113 4.28 3.49 18.32
N GLN A 114 3.67 4.49 18.96
CA GLN A 114 3.89 4.82 20.37
C GLN A 114 3.22 3.84 21.33
N GLU A 115 2.25 3.06 20.86
CA GLU A 115 1.66 1.97 21.66
C GLU A 115 2.54 0.71 21.68
N SER A 116 3.66 0.65 20.94
CA SER A 116 4.48 -0.56 20.88
C SER A 116 5.97 -0.31 20.58
N ASP A 117 6.84 -0.71 21.52
CA ASP A 117 8.30 -0.52 21.55
C ASP A 117 9.08 -1.14 20.36
N TRP A 118 9.06 -0.53 19.16
CA TRP A 118 9.74 -1.14 18.00
C TRP A 118 10.63 -0.18 17.18
N THR A 119 11.82 -0.69 16.84
CA THR A 119 12.82 -0.06 15.94
C THR A 119 12.65 -0.61 14.51
N ILE A 120 12.55 0.28 13.51
CA ILE A 120 12.36 -0.07 12.09
C ILE A 120 13.71 -0.16 11.37
N SER A 121 13.98 -1.27 10.69
CA SER A 121 15.07 -1.39 9.71
C SER A 121 14.49 -1.64 8.32
N CYS A 122 14.63 -0.65 7.42
CA CYS A 122 14.18 -0.71 6.03
C CYS A 122 15.12 -1.58 5.18
N LEU A 123 14.55 -2.49 4.37
CA LEU A 123 15.27 -3.13 3.26
C LEU A 123 14.40 -3.10 2.01
N ALA A 124 14.81 -2.30 1.01
CA ALA A 124 14.19 -2.26 -0.31
C ALA A 124 14.78 -3.38 -1.17
N LEU A 125 13.95 -4.22 -1.80
CA LEU A 125 14.39 -5.14 -2.85
C LEU A 125 13.60 -4.84 -4.13
N THR A 126 14.37 -4.48 -5.16
CA THR A 126 13.99 -4.20 -6.55
C THR A 126 13.45 -5.41 -7.27
#